data_AF-A0A918F7Z4-F1
#
_entry.id   AF-A0A918F7Z4-F1
#
_cell.length_a   1.000
_cell.length_b   1.000
_cell.length_c   1.000
_cell.angle_alpha   90.00
_cell.angle_beta   90.00
_cell.angle_gamma   90.00
#
_symmetry.space_group_name_H-M   'P 1'
#
loop_
_entity.id
_entity.type
_entity.pdbx_description
1 polymer ?
#
loop_
_entity_poly.entity_id
_entity_poly.type
_entity_poly.pdbx_seq_one_letter_code
_entity_poly.pdbx_strand_id
1 'polypeptide(L)'
;MYVRLARLEPHSYLWEHRDYAELRDTGCHRLHIPLVTNPSAVLVTAGARVHMAAGALWRLTPSQAHGVCNTTGPDRLHLIADVYADDAYQTLAARPHLRDGDATDLPEMTEAERDGLLEKAVQLAELGFTGAAEQTLLRAFYTYALPEGGAYDLIAELHMARGRDGDAHRWREAKAHLLARP
;
A
#
# COMPACT_ATOMS: atom_id res chain seq x y z
N MET A 1 20.15 -5.74 12.08
CA MET A 1 20.10 -6.03 10.63
C MET A 1 19.22 -7.25 10.42
N TYR A 2 18.20 -7.15 9.57
CA TYR A 2 17.29 -8.27 9.26
C TYR A 2 17.17 -8.40 7.74
N VAL A 3 17.16 -9.64 7.24
CA VAL A 3 17.04 -9.94 5.81
C VAL A 3 15.99 -11.01 5.62
N ARG A 4 15.05 -10.79 4.71
CA ARG A 4 13.97 -11.74 4.38
C ARG A 4 13.69 -11.77 2.89
N LEU A 5 13.13 -12.89 2.44
CA LEU A 5 12.45 -12.96 1.15
C LEU A 5 10.97 -12.62 1.37
N ALA A 6 10.45 -11.69 0.57
CA ALA A 6 9.05 -11.32 0.56
C ALA A 6 8.43 -11.76 -0.76
N ARG A 7 7.58 -12.79 -0.68
CA ARG A 7 6.79 -13.31 -1.80
C ARG A 7 5.40 -12.67 -1.78
N LEU A 8 4.95 -12.23 -2.95
CA LEU A 8 3.61 -11.68 -3.16
C LEU A 8 2.97 -12.44 -4.33
N GLU A 9 1.95 -13.25 -4.04
CA GLU A 9 1.24 -14.10 -5.00
C GLU A 9 0.35 -13.31 -5.95
N PRO A 10 -0.05 -13.87 -7.11
CA PRO A 10 -1.14 -13.32 -7.91
C PRO A 10 -2.39 -13.06 -7.04
N HIS A 11 -3.07 -11.95 -7.32
CA HIS A 11 -4.27 -11.50 -6.62
C HIS A 11 -4.10 -11.19 -5.13
N SER A 12 -2.87 -10.96 -4.65
CA SER A 12 -2.61 -10.61 -3.25
C SER A 12 -2.42 -9.10 -3.06
N TYR A 13 -2.80 -8.64 -1.86
CA TYR A 13 -2.80 -7.24 -1.47
C TYR A 13 -2.35 -7.12 -0.02
N LEU A 14 -1.50 -6.14 0.27
CA LEU A 14 -1.14 -5.71 1.61
C LEU A 14 -1.58 -4.26 1.76
N TRP A 15 -2.69 -4.05 2.46
CA TRP A 15 -3.38 -2.76 2.56
C TRP A 15 -2.51 -1.64 3.12
N GLU A 16 -2.96 -0.40 2.95
CA GLU A 16 -2.23 0.80 3.36
C GLU A 16 -1.85 0.75 4.85
N HIS A 17 -0.56 0.84 5.15
CA HIS A 17 -0.03 0.80 6.51
C HIS A 17 1.27 1.60 6.61
N ARG A 18 1.72 1.81 7.85
CA ARG A 18 3.09 2.20 8.18
C ARG A 18 3.76 1.04 8.90
N ASP A 19 5.02 0.79 8.60
CA ASP A 19 5.81 -0.14 9.41
C ASP A 19 6.39 0.56 10.66
N TYR A 20 6.96 -0.26 11.55
CA TYR A 20 7.48 0.12 12.87
C TYR A 20 8.38 1.36 12.90
N ALA A 21 8.21 2.14 13.97
CA ALA A 21 8.99 3.32 14.37
C ALA A 21 10.51 3.12 14.37
N GLU A 22 10.92 1.91 14.75
CA GLU A 22 12.29 1.55 15.16
C GLU A 22 13.32 1.77 14.05
N LEU A 23 12.87 1.79 12.79
CA LEU A 23 13.73 2.06 11.63
C LEU A 23 14.06 3.55 11.49
N ARG A 24 13.22 4.46 12.00
CA ARG A 24 13.40 5.91 11.85
C ARG A 24 14.52 6.46 12.72
N ASP A 25 14.65 5.95 13.95
CA ASP A 25 15.52 6.54 14.96
C ASP A 25 16.93 5.91 15.02
N THR A 26 17.21 4.89 14.19
CA THR A 26 18.43 4.07 14.28
C THR A 26 19.38 4.16 13.09
N GLY A 27 19.13 5.07 12.13
CA GLY A 27 19.92 5.11 10.89
C GLY A 27 19.79 3.82 10.05
N CYS A 28 18.66 3.12 10.22
CA CYS A 28 18.36 1.87 9.55
C CYS A 28 17.45 2.13 8.33
N HIS A 29 17.82 1.58 7.19
CA HIS A 29 17.13 1.79 5.91
C HIS A 29 16.61 0.47 5.37
N ARG A 30 15.35 0.48 4.91
CA ARG A 30 14.72 -0.66 4.26
C ARG A 30 15.03 -0.65 2.77
N LEU A 31 15.84 -1.62 2.35
CA LEU A 31 16.20 -1.85 0.97
C LEU A 31 15.39 -3.00 0.38
N HIS A 32 14.88 -2.82 -0.83
CA HIS A 32 14.27 -3.86 -1.64
C HIS A 32 15.17 -4.15 -2.84
N ILE A 33 15.48 -5.42 -3.04
CA ILE A 33 16.17 -5.96 -4.20
C ILE A 33 15.17 -6.88 -4.93
N PRO A 34 14.56 -6.43 -6.03
CA PRO A 34 13.65 -7.27 -6.81
C PRO A 34 14.40 -8.42 -7.48
N LEU A 35 14.06 -9.66 -7.12
CA LEU A 35 14.63 -10.88 -7.70
C LEU A 35 13.74 -11.41 -8.83
N VAL A 36 12.43 -11.43 -8.59
CA VAL A 36 11.38 -11.70 -9.57
C VAL A 36 10.32 -10.64 -9.39
N THR A 37 9.98 -9.92 -10.45
CA THR A 37 8.97 -8.86 -10.42
C THR A 37 8.19 -8.86 -11.73
N ASN A 38 7.03 -8.22 -11.74
CA ASN A 38 6.17 -8.12 -12.91
C ASN A 38 5.38 -6.79 -12.88
N PRO A 39 4.90 -6.29 -14.03
CA PRO A 39 4.22 -4.98 -14.10
C PRO A 39 2.93 -4.86 -13.25
N SER A 40 2.33 -5.99 -12.86
CA SER A 40 1.14 -6.02 -12.00
C SER A 40 1.48 -5.98 -10.51
N ALA A 41 2.75 -6.16 -10.15
CA ALA A 41 3.26 -6.01 -8.80
C ALA A 41 3.74 -4.58 -8.56
N VAL A 42 2.95 -3.82 -7.80
CA VAL A 42 3.20 -2.40 -7.54
C VAL A 42 3.09 -2.06 -6.05
N LEU A 43 3.95 -1.16 -5.61
CA LEU A 43 3.83 -0.47 -4.33
C LEU A 43 3.10 0.85 -4.57
N VAL A 44 2.18 1.23 -3.69
CA VAL A 44 1.54 2.55 -3.72
C VAL A 44 1.95 3.31 -2.48
N THR A 45 2.41 4.55 -2.66
CA THR A 45 2.77 5.46 -1.57
C THR A 45 2.65 6.90 -2.06
N ALA A 46 2.21 7.81 -1.19
CA ALA A 46 2.05 9.23 -1.50
C ALA A 46 1.27 9.52 -2.81
N GLY A 47 0.22 8.75 -3.08
CA GLY A 47 -0.59 8.90 -4.29
C GLY A 47 0.07 8.40 -5.58
N ALA A 48 1.27 7.83 -5.53
CA ALA A 48 1.95 7.29 -6.70
C ALA A 48 2.03 5.77 -6.65
N ARG A 49 1.87 5.12 -7.81
CA ARG A 49 2.19 3.71 -8.01
C ARG A 49 3.65 3.57 -8.45
N VAL A 50 4.36 2.63 -7.86
CA VAL A 50 5.78 2.37 -8.08
C VAL A 50 5.96 0.91 -8.48
N HIS A 51 6.49 0.67 -9.67
CA HIS A 51 6.94 -0.65 -10.09
C HIS A 51 8.43 -0.78 -9.80
N MET A 52 8.77 -1.59 -8.80
CA MET A 52 10.17 -1.85 -8.46
C MET A 52 10.78 -2.86 -9.44
N ALA A 53 11.42 -2.35 -10.49
CA ALA A 53 12.04 -3.15 -11.54
C ALA A 53 13.30 -3.88 -11.07
N ALA A 54 13.56 -5.06 -11.65
CA ALA A 54 14.79 -5.82 -11.43
C ALA A 54 16.04 -5.09 -11.94
N GLY A 55 17.20 -5.38 -11.36
CA GLY A 55 18.45 -4.69 -11.69
C GLY A 55 18.56 -3.28 -11.11
N ALA A 56 17.76 -2.96 -10.10
CA ALA A 56 17.83 -1.74 -9.31
C ALA A 56 17.77 -2.06 -7.81
N LEU A 57 18.32 -1.15 -7.00
CA LEU A 57 18.24 -1.19 -5.55
C LEU A 57 17.27 -0.09 -5.09
N TRP A 58 16.21 -0.48 -4.40
CA TRP A 58 15.14 0.43 -3.99
C TRP A 58 15.22 0.71 -2.51
N ARG A 59 15.17 1.98 -2.11
CA ARG A 59 14.99 2.35 -0.71
C ARG A 59 13.54 2.74 -0.46
N LEU A 60 12.86 1.98 0.40
CA LEU A 60 11.54 2.36 0.89
C LEU A 60 11.71 3.18 2.17
N THR A 61 10.87 4.21 2.35
CA THR A 61 10.70 4.90 3.64
C THR A 61 9.51 4.26 4.36
N PRO A 62 9.74 3.24 5.20
CA PRO A 62 8.67 2.37 5.69
C PRO A 62 7.74 3.07 6.70
N SER A 63 8.17 4.21 7.25
CA SER A 63 7.36 5.10 8.08
C SER A 63 6.37 5.95 7.28
N GLN A 64 6.48 6.03 5.95
CA GLN A 64 5.45 6.63 5.09
C GLN A 64 4.35 5.60 4.81
N ALA A 65 3.10 6.05 4.75
CA ALA A 65 1.98 5.17 4.43
C ALA A 65 2.17 4.56 3.04
N HIS A 66 2.05 3.24 2.97
CA HIS A 66 2.21 2.49 1.74
C HIS A 66 1.42 1.20 1.75
N GLY A 67 1.16 0.66 0.56
CA GLY A 67 0.61 -0.68 0.36
C GLY A 67 1.26 -1.34 -0.84
N VAL A 68 1.05 -2.65 -1.00
CA VAL A 68 1.55 -3.38 -2.17
C VAL A 68 0.53 -4.39 -2.66
N CYS A 69 0.36 -4.48 -3.98
CA CYS A 69 -0.44 -5.52 -4.61
C CYS A 69 0.31 -6.23 -5.72
N ASN A 70 -0.17 -7.41 -6.09
CA ASN A 70 0.21 -8.15 -7.30
C ASN A 70 -1.07 -8.63 -7.97
N THR A 71 -1.59 -7.88 -8.94
CA THR A 71 -2.99 -8.04 -9.37
C THR A 71 -3.20 -9.22 -10.31
N THR A 72 -2.26 -9.52 -11.22
CA THR A 72 -2.41 -10.60 -12.21
C THR A 72 -1.34 -11.68 -12.08
N GLY A 73 -0.20 -11.39 -11.48
CA GLY A 73 0.91 -12.33 -11.39
C GLY A 73 1.90 -12.26 -12.56
N PRO A 74 2.92 -13.15 -12.60
CA PRO A 74 3.22 -14.25 -11.66
C PRO A 74 3.70 -13.77 -10.27
N ASP A 75 4.10 -14.68 -9.38
CA ASP A 75 4.67 -14.31 -8.07
C ASP A 75 5.74 -13.22 -8.18
N ARG A 76 5.73 -12.28 -7.22
CA ARG A 76 6.78 -11.29 -7.03
C ARG A 76 7.62 -11.66 -5.81
N LEU A 77 8.94 -11.71 -5.97
CA LEU A 77 9.92 -12.07 -4.95
C LEU A 77 10.95 -10.96 -4.81
N HIS A 78 10.93 -10.27 -3.67
CA HIS A 78 11.97 -9.30 -3.33
C HIS A 78 12.78 -9.81 -2.14
N LEU A 79 14.09 -9.60 -2.17
CA LEU A 79 14.89 -9.61 -0.95
C LEU A 79 14.72 -8.25 -0.27
N ILE A 80 14.27 -8.26 0.98
CA ILE A 80 14.14 -7.07 1.82
C ILE A 80 15.22 -7.12 2.87
N ALA A 81 16.03 -6.07 2.95
CA ALA A 81 17.10 -5.92 3.91
C ALA A 81 16.94 -4.61 4.69
N ASP A 82 16.86 -4.71 6.02
CA ASP A 82 16.96 -3.57 6.92
C ASP A 82 18.43 -3.42 7.33
N VAL A 83 19.09 -2.39 6.79
CA VAL A 83 20.54 -2.16 6.87
C VAL A 83 20.87 -0.85 7.58
N TYR A 84 21.96 -0.80 8.34
CA TYR A 84 22.45 0.45 8.91
C TYR A 84 23.22 1.25 7.86
N ALA A 85 23.15 2.58 7.93
CA ALA A 85 23.90 3.46 7.05
C ALA A 85 25.42 3.39 7.35
N ASP A 86 26.17 2.81 6.42
CA ASP A 86 27.64 2.84 6.37
C ASP A 86 28.12 3.65 5.15
N ASP A 87 29.44 3.77 4.97
CA ASP A 87 30.03 4.52 3.86
C ASP A 87 29.58 4.02 2.49
N ALA A 88 29.37 2.70 2.35
CA ALA A 88 28.91 2.10 1.10
C ALA A 88 27.46 2.52 0.78
N TYR A 89 26.57 2.43 1.77
CA TYR A 89 25.20 2.92 1.64
C TYR A 89 25.19 4.42 1.34
N GLN A 90 25.95 5.24 2.06
CA GLN A 90 25.99 6.69 1.84
C GLN A 90 26.46 7.03 0.41
N THR A 91 27.45 6.30 -0.10
CA THR A 91 27.94 6.47 -1.47
C THR A 91 26.85 6.17 -2.50
N LEU A 92 26.06 5.11 -2.30
CA LEU A 92 24.94 4.77 -3.18
C LEU A 92 23.79 5.77 -3.05
N ALA A 93 23.42 6.14 -1.83
CA ALA A 93 22.30 7.02 -1.51
C ALA A 93 22.54 8.47 -1.93
N ALA A 94 23.79 8.88 -2.14
CA ALA A 94 24.15 10.23 -2.61
C ALA A 94 23.68 10.52 -4.05
N ARG A 95 23.30 9.51 -4.83
CA ARG A 95 22.87 9.64 -6.23
C ARG A 95 21.59 8.87 -6.50
N PRO A 96 20.46 9.23 -5.84
CA PRO A 96 19.20 8.57 -6.10
C PRO A 96 18.74 8.89 -7.53
N HIS A 97 18.24 7.88 -8.23
CA HIS A 97 17.70 8.04 -9.57
C HIS A 97 16.51 7.10 -9.74
N LEU A 98 15.41 7.64 -10.25
CA LEU A 98 14.27 6.89 -10.75
C LEU A 98 14.34 6.91 -12.28
N ARG A 99 14.07 5.76 -12.90
CA ARG A 99 13.93 5.65 -14.34
C ARG A 99 12.55 6.13 -14.77
N ASP A 100 12.39 6.52 -16.03
CA ASP A 100 11.07 6.83 -16.55
C ASP A 100 10.15 5.59 -16.46
N GLY A 101 8.95 5.79 -15.91
CA GLY A 101 7.97 4.72 -15.71
C GLY A 101 8.15 3.89 -14.42
N ASP A 102 9.19 4.16 -13.63
CA ASP A 102 9.37 3.54 -12.30
C ASP A 102 8.24 3.95 -11.35
N ALA A 103 7.80 5.21 -11.44
CA ALA A 103 6.71 5.78 -10.68
C ALA A 103 5.71 6.48 -11.61
N THR A 104 4.43 6.42 -11.25
CA THR A 104 3.35 7.13 -11.95
C THR A 104 2.34 7.61 -10.93
N ASP A 105 1.93 8.87 -11.01
CA ASP A 105 0.89 9.40 -10.14
C ASP A 105 -0.44 8.70 -10.44
N LEU A 106 -1.14 8.30 -9.39
CA LEU A 106 -2.51 7.81 -9.52
C LEU A 106 -3.45 9.00 -9.78
N PRO A 107 -4.54 8.78 -10.53
CA PRO A 107 -5.54 9.81 -10.73
C PRO A 107 -6.23 10.17 -9.41
N GLU A 108 -6.63 11.44 -9.27
CA GLU A 108 -7.59 11.86 -8.26
C GLU A 108 -8.94 11.17 -8.51
N MET A 109 -9.64 10.79 -7.45
CA MET A 109 -10.98 10.23 -7.57
C MET A 109 -12.02 11.36 -7.66
N THR A 110 -12.82 11.33 -8.71
CA THR A 110 -13.96 12.25 -8.85
C THR A 110 -15.10 11.87 -7.92
N GLU A 111 -15.98 12.83 -7.63
CA GLU A 111 -17.20 12.60 -6.84
C GLU A 111 -18.09 11.51 -7.47
N ALA A 112 -18.24 11.51 -8.80
CA ALA A 112 -19.02 10.50 -9.51
C ALA A 112 -18.41 9.09 -9.41
N GLU A 113 -17.09 8.96 -9.48
CA GLU A 113 -16.40 7.67 -9.29
C GLU A 113 -16.54 7.17 -7.84
N ARG A 114 -16.42 8.08 -6.87
CA ARG A 114 -16.62 7.77 -5.45
C ARG A 114 -18.03 7.26 -5.19
N ASP A 115 -19.04 7.97 -5.69
CA ASP A 115 -20.45 7.62 -5.47
C ASP A 115 -20.79 6.28 -6.14
N GLY A 116 -20.33 6.07 -7.37
CA GLY A 116 -20.52 4.78 -8.06
C GLY A 116 -19.81 3.62 -7.36
N LEU A 117 -18.63 3.86 -6.77
CA LEU A 117 -17.90 2.85 -5.99
C LEU A 117 -18.65 2.50 -4.70
N LEU A 118 -19.16 3.50 -3.97
CA LEU A 118 -19.96 3.29 -2.76
C LEU A 118 -21.28 2.59 -3.07
N GLU A 119 -21.98 2.98 -4.13
CA GLU A 119 -23.21 2.32 -4.58
C GLU A 119 -22.97 0.83 -4.84
N LYS A 120 -21.91 0.50 -5.58
CA LYS A 120 -21.52 -0.90 -5.83
C LYS A 120 -21.22 -1.65 -4.54
N ALA A 121 -20.53 -1.03 -3.59
CA ALA A 121 -20.23 -1.64 -2.30
C ALA A 121 -21.51 -1.88 -1.47
N VAL A 122 -22.46 -0.94 -1.48
CA VAL A 122 -23.78 -1.10 -0.85
C VAL A 122 -24.51 -2.28 -1.45
N GLN A 123 -24.62 -2.36 -2.78
CA GLN A 123 -25.28 -3.46 -3.48
C GLN A 123 -24.68 -4.83 -3.10
N LEU A 124 -23.34 -4.95 -3.09
CA LEU A 124 -22.66 -6.17 -2.66
C LEU A 124 -23.01 -6.55 -1.22
N ALA A 125 -23.02 -5.57 -0.32
CA ALA A 125 -23.27 -5.80 1.08
C ALA A 125 -24.74 -6.15 1.37
N GLU A 126 -25.70 -5.60 0.63
CA GLU A 126 -27.13 -5.96 0.68
C GLU A 126 -27.37 -7.40 0.19
N LEU A 127 -26.61 -7.85 -0.80
CA LEU A 127 -26.59 -9.25 -1.25
C LEU A 127 -25.89 -10.21 -0.28
N GLY A 128 -25.41 -9.73 0.87
CA GLY A 128 -24.72 -10.52 1.89
C GLY A 128 -23.22 -10.67 1.67
N PHE A 129 -22.64 -10.04 0.65
CA PHE A 129 -21.21 -10.09 0.35
C PHE A 129 -20.42 -8.94 0.99
N THR A 130 -20.59 -8.72 2.31
CA THR A 130 -19.93 -7.62 3.04
C THR A 130 -18.41 -7.60 2.84
N GLY A 131 -17.74 -8.76 2.90
CA GLY A 131 -16.28 -8.81 2.69
C GLY A 131 -15.86 -8.39 1.27
N ALA A 132 -16.68 -8.68 0.26
CA ALA A 132 -16.41 -8.22 -1.11
C ALA A 132 -16.65 -6.72 -1.28
N ALA A 133 -17.65 -6.17 -0.57
CA ALA A 133 -17.88 -4.73 -0.51
C ALA A 133 -16.68 -4.00 0.11
N GLU A 134 -16.20 -4.46 1.27
CA GLU A 134 -15.02 -3.91 1.94
C GLU A 134 -13.77 -4.01 1.05
N GLN A 135 -13.51 -5.16 0.43
CA GLN A 135 -12.38 -5.32 -0.50
C GLN A 135 -12.47 -4.42 -1.72
N THR A 136 -13.67 -4.15 -2.22
CA THR A 136 -13.87 -3.22 -3.35
C THR A 136 -13.40 -1.82 -2.99
N LEU A 137 -13.72 -1.35 -1.78
CA LEU A 137 -13.31 -0.05 -1.27
C LEU A 137 -11.82 -0.02 -0.91
N LEU A 138 -11.27 -1.08 -0.30
CA LEU A 138 -9.82 -1.18 -0.03
C LEU A 138 -8.98 -1.09 -1.30
N ARG A 139 -9.44 -1.70 -2.40
CA ARG A 139 -8.72 -1.69 -3.68
C ARG A 139 -8.69 -0.32 -4.35
N ALA A 140 -9.55 0.62 -3.93
CA ALA A 140 -9.51 2.00 -4.42
C ALA A 140 -8.16 2.68 -4.12
N PHE A 141 -7.51 2.32 -3.01
CA PHE A 141 -6.15 2.78 -2.69
C PHE A 141 -5.12 2.48 -3.77
N TYR A 142 -5.29 1.39 -4.52
CA TYR A 142 -4.39 1.01 -5.61
C TYR A 142 -4.74 1.63 -6.96
N THR A 143 -5.86 2.35 -7.03
CA THR A 143 -6.44 2.87 -8.27
C THR A 143 -6.44 4.39 -8.29
N TYR A 144 -6.61 5.03 -7.14
CA TYR A 144 -6.73 6.48 -7.00
C TYR A 144 -5.75 7.04 -5.97
N ALA A 145 -5.37 8.30 -6.13
CA ALA A 145 -4.59 9.07 -5.18
C ALA A 145 -5.45 9.48 -3.96
N LEU A 146 -5.84 8.48 -3.15
CA LEU A 146 -6.64 8.71 -1.96
C LEU A 146 -5.86 9.49 -0.88
N PRO A 147 -6.55 10.33 -0.08
CA PRO A 147 -6.00 10.79 1.19
C PRO A 147 -5.59 9.61 2.07
N GLU A 148 -4.62 9.82 2.96
CA GLU A 148 -4.13 8.80 3.88
C GLU A 148 -5.27 8.16 4.70
N GLY A 149 -5.41 6.85 4.57
CA GLY A 149 -6.49 6.07 5.18
C GLY A 149 -7.88 6.31 4.59
N GLY A 150 -7.98 6.96 3.43
CA GLY A 150 -9.24 7.26 2.76
C GLY A 150 -10.02 6.00 2.37
N ALA A 151 -9.33 4.90 2.05
CA ALA A 151 -10.00 3.63 1.79
C ALA A 151 -10.70 3.07 3.03
N TYR A 152 -10.12 3.25 4.22
CA TYR A 152 -10.75 2.85 5.48
C TYR A 152 -11.94 3.76 5.84
N ASP A 153 -11.86 5.05 5.52
CA ASP A 153 -12.97 5.99 5.73
C ASP A 153 -14.17 5.63 4.85
N LEU A 154 -13.96 5.27 3.58
CA LEU A 154 -15.02 4.80 2.68
C LEU A 154 -15.73 3.56 3.25
N ILE A 155 -14.99 2.64 3.87
CA ILE A 155 -15.57 1.44 4.47
C ILE A 155 -16.36 1.77 5.73
N ALA A 156 -15.84 2.67 6.56
CA ALA A 156 -16.57 3.14 7.74
C ALA A 156 -17.88 3.85 7.33
N GLU A 157 -17.86 4.63 6.26
CA GLU A 157 -19.04 5.29 5.67
C GLU A 157 -20.08 4.27 5.18
N LEU A 158 -19.64 3.25 4.42
CA LEU A 158 -20.49 2.14 3.98
C LEU A 158 -21.25 1.51 5.16
N HIS A 159 -20.56 1.24 6.26
CA HIS A 159 -21.16 0.60 7.43
C HIS A 159 -22.08 1.54 8.21
N MET A 160 -21.72 2.81 8.36
CA MET A 160 -22.60 3.82 8.98
C MET A 160 -23.90 4.00 8.21
N ALA A 161 -23.84 4.10 6.89
CA ALA A 161 -25.02 4.25 6.03
C ALA A 161 -26.00 3.07 6.18
N ARG A 162 -25.50 1.91 6.63
CA ARG A 162 -26.26 0.68 6.85
C ARG A 162 -26.63 0.43 8.31
N GLY A 163 -26.40 1.40 9.20
CA GLY A 163 -26.66 1.28 10.63
C GLY A 163 -25.79 0.23 11.35
N ARG A 164 -24.60 -0.05 10.80
CA ARG A 164 -23.62 -1.01 11.33
C ARG A 164 -22.50 -0.28 12.08
N ASP A 165 -22.86 0.48 13.10
CA ASP A 165 -21.94 1.37 13.82
C ASP A 165 -20.74 0.64 14.44
N GLY A 166 -20.93 -0.59 14.90
CA GLY A 166 -19.84 -1.43 15.41
C GLY A 166 -18.80 -1.78 14.35
N ASP A 167 -19.23 -2.07 13.12
CA ASP A 167 -18.32 -2.36 12.00
C ASP A 167 -17.59 -1.10 11.54
N ALA A 168 -18.30 0.03 11.49
CA ALA A 168 -17.70 1.33 11.20
C ALA A 168 -16.63 1.71 12.24
N HIS A 169 -16.91 1.48 13.53
CA HIS A 169 -15.94 1.73 14.60
C HIS A 169 -14.70 0.84 14.46
N ARG A 170 -14.89 -0.46 14.22
CA ARG A 170 -13.78 -1.41 13.98
C ARG A 170 -12.86 -0.95 12.85
N TRP A 171 -13.40 -0.42 11.75
CA TRP A 171 -12.59 0.08 10.63
C TRP A 171 -11.84 1.38 10.96
N ARG A 172 -12.41 2.26 11.79
CA ARG A 172 -11.69 3.44 12.32
C ARG A 172 -10.55 3.04 13.25
N GLU A 173 -10.76 2.05 14.11
CA GLU A 173 -9.70 1.50 14.96
C GLU A 173 -8.61 0.83 14.12
N ALA A 174 -8.98 0.06 13.10
CA ALA A 174 -8.02 -0.53 12.16
C ALA A 174 -7.19 0.56 11.45
N LYS A 175 -7.82 1.63 10.96
CA LYS A 175 -7.13 2.81 10.40
C LYS A 175 -6.15 3.41 11.41
N ALA A 176 -6.60 3.68 12.63
CA ALA A 176 -5.78 4.27 13.68
C ALA A 176 -4.58 3.38 14.05
N HIS A 177 -4.76 2.06 14.04
CA HIS A 177 -3.69 1.10 14.32
C HIS A 177 -2.69 0.97 13.16
N LEU A 178 -3.18 0.74 11.94
CA LEU A 178 -2.35 0.50 10.76
C LEU A 178 -1.57 1.74 10.31
N LEU A 179 -2.11 2.94 10.58
CA LEU A 179 -1.51 4.22 10.19
C LEU A 179 -1.01 5.02 11.39
N ALA A 180 -0.95 4.40 12.57
CA ALA A 180 -0.41 5.02 13.78
C ALA A 180 0.94 5.66 13.45
N ARG A 181 1.07 6.96 13.75
CA ARG A 181 2.36 7.62 13.61
C ARG A 181 3.29 7.07 14.69
N PRO A 182 4.47 6.56 14.31
CA PRO A 182 5.47 6.12 15.26
C PRO A 182 6.03 7.27 16.10
#